data_AF-A0A7X5L8X8-F1
#
_entry.id   AF-A0A7X5L8X8-F1
#
_cell.length_a   1.000
_cell.length_b   1.000
_cell.length_c   1.000
_cell.angle_alpha   90.00
_cell.angle_beta   90.00
_cell.angle_gamma   90.00
#
_symmetry.space_group_name_H-M   'P 1'
#
loop_
_entity.id
_entity.type
_entity.pdbx_description
1 polymer ?
#
loop_
_entity_poly.entity_id
_entity_poly.type
_entity_poly.pdbx_seq_one_letter_code
_entity_poly.pdbx_strand_id
1 'polypeptide(L)'
;MGYDTKDRDRIVPVVCEMQSVSHEEGSSFESAAISAAHNKFANLSYSNLIELTMMNGDALVKPEELEFGQVADIISDGESYRSILTGRERGKNTKLVFGTVRLDLTKILRRQENG
;
A
#
# COMPACT_ATOMS: atom_id res chain seq x y z
N MET A 1 -23.26 3.35 16.68
CA MET A 1 -22.36 2.75 15.69
C MET A 1 -21.04 2.47 16.40
N GLY A 2 -20.77 1.22 16.77
CA GLY A 2 -19.49 0.83 17.35
C GLY A 2 -18.54 0.46 16.23
N TYR A 3 -17.47 1.22 16.06
CA TYR A 3 -16.37 0.88 15.17
C TYR A 3 -15.53 -0.20 15.83
N ASP A 4 -15.24 -1.27 15.10
CA ASP A 4 -14.30 -2.30 15.54
C ASP A 4 -12.89 -1.72 15.55
N THR A 5 -12.30 -1.63 16.75
CA THR A 5 -10.94 -1.11 16.96
C THR A 5 -9.89 -2.22 17.05
N LYS A 6 -10.29 -3.50 16.92
CA LYS A 6 -9.38 -4.64 17.06
C LYS A 6 -8.95 -5.18 15.72
N ASP A 7 -7.77 -4.73 15.34
CA ASP A 7 -7.18 -4.94 14.04
C ASP A 7 -6.34 -6.22 13.99
N ARG A 8 -6.99 -7.39 13.86
CA ARG A 8 -6.31 -8.70 13.95
C ARG A 8 -5.76 -9.24 12.63
N ASP A 9 -6.29 -8.78 11.50
CA ASP A 9 -5.98 -9.31 10.17
C ASP A 9 -5.32 -8.28 9.24
N ARG A 10 -4.93 -7.11 9.77
CA ARG A 10 -4.40 -6.02 8.94
C ARG A 10 -2.94 -6.28 8.58
N ILE A 11 -2.67 -6.21 7.28
CA ILE A 11 -1.32 -6.20 6.73
C ILE A 11 -0.68 -4.87 7.10
N VAL A 12 0.39 -4.91 7.89
CA VAL A 12 1.20 -3.74 8.27
C VAL A 12 2.22 -3.42 7.18
N PRO A 13 2.53 -2.12 6.95
CA PRO A 13 2.17 -0.96 7.76
C PRO A 13 1.00 -0.19 7.15
N VAL A 14 -0.01 0.13 7.99
CA VAL A 14 -1.05 1.09 7.65
C VAL A 14 -0.82 2.35 8.46
N VAL A 15 -0.67 3.48 7.78
CA VAL A 15 -0.50 4.79 8.40
C VAL A 15 -1.81 5.57 8.29
N CYS A 16 -2.43 5.84 9.43
CA CYS A 16 -3.63 6.67 9.53
C CYS A 16 -3.31 7.95 10.28
N GLU A 17 -3.55 9.10 9.66
CA GLU A 17 -3.40 10.40 10.30
C GLU A 17 -4.61 11.29 9.97
N MET A 18 -5.14 11.98 10.97
CA MET A 18 -6.19 12.98 10.79
C MET A 18 -5.56 14.36 10.70
N GLN A 19 -5.97 15.14 9.68
CA GLN A 19 -5.48 16.49 9.45
C GLN A 19 -6.64 17.43 9.13
N SER A 20 -6.63 18.63 9.71
CA SER A 20 -7.51 19.73 9.30
C SER A 20 -6.94 20.42 8.06
N VAL A 21 -7.78 20.64 7.05
CA VAL A 21 -7.39 21.31 5.81
C VAL A 21 -8.27 22.53 5.59
N SER A 22 -7.63 23.67 5.31
CA SER A 22 -8.30 24.92 4.93
C SER A 22 -8.10 25.16 3.44
N HIS A 23 -9.06 25.78 2.76
CA HIS A 23 -8.95 26.14 1.35
C HIS A 23 -9.29 27.63 1.17
N GLU A 24 -8.65 28.29 0.19
CA GLU A 24 -8.90 29.70 -0.13
C GLU A 24 -10.16 29.85 -1.00
N GLU A 25 -10.78 31.04 -0.96
CA GLU A 25 -11.88 31.40 -1.86
C GLU A 25 -11.42 31.29 -3.32
N GLY A 26 -12.05 30.39 -4.08
CA GLY A 26 -11.66 30.08 -5.47
C GLY A 26 -11.07 28.69 -5.68
N SER A 27 -10.76 27.95 -4.60
CA SER A 27 -10.35 26.54 -4.63
C SER A 27 -11.41 25.63 -3.99
N SER A 28 -11.39 24.34 -4.31
CA SER A 28 -12.30 23.36 -3.70
C SER A 28 -11.64 22.67 -2.50
N PHE A 29 -12.44 22.36 -1.46
CA PHE A 29 -11.98 21.61 -0.30
C PHE A 29 -11.38 20.26 -0.70
N GLU A 30 -11.97 19.58 -1.68
CA GLU A 30 -11.50 18.28 -2.17
C GLU A 30 -10.09 18.38 -2.74
N SER A 31 -9.81 19.42 -3.51
CA SER A 31 -8.48 19.64 -4.09
C SER A 31 -7.43 19.91 -3.02
N ALA A 32 -7.79 20.72 -2.01
CA ALA A 32 -6.92 20.99 -0.87
C ALA A 32 -6.67 19.73 -0.02
N ALA A 33 -7.71 18.93 0.23
CA ALA A 33 -7.63 17.69 0.99
C ALA A 33 -6.79 16.62 0.27
N ILE A 34 -6.94 16.47 -1.05
CA ILE A 34 -6.13 15.57 -1.87
C ILE A 34 -4.67 15.99 -1.85
N SER A 35 -4.38 17.29 -1.99
CA SER A 35 -3.02 17.81 -1.95
C SER A 35 -2.36 17.61 -0.58
N ALA A 36 -3.09 17.87 0.50
CA ALA A 36 -2.62 17.64 1.87
C ALA A 36 -2.34 16.16 2.14
N ALA A 37 -3.25 15.27 1.75
CA ALA A 37 -3.06 13.82 1.83
C ALA A 37 -1.84 13.38 0.99
N HIS A 38 -1.74 13.85 -0.26
CA HIS A 38 -0.62 13.52 -1.13
C HIS A 38 0.71 13.94 -0.52
N ASN A 39 0.85 15.19 -0.04
CA ASN A 39 2.08 15.65 0.59
C ASN A 39 2.43 14.88 1.86
N LYS A 40 1.43 14.49 2.64
CA LYS A 40 1.63 13.69 3.85
C LYS A 40 2.11 12.28 3.53
N PHE A 41 1.47 11.63 2.57
CA PHE A 41 1.73 10.24 2.22
C PHE A 41 2.88 10.05 1.23
N ALA A 42 3.23 11.06 0.43
CA ALA A 42 4.42 11.07 -0.42
C ALA A 42 5.73 10.96 0.37
N ASN A 43 5.72 11.41 1.63
CA ASN A 43 6.85 11.30 2.56
C ASN A 43 6.90 9.95 3.30
N LEU A 44 5.94 9.04 3.07
CA LEU A 44 6.03 7.70 3.65
C LEU A 44 7.16 6.93 2.96
N SER A 45 8.08 6.43 3.78
CA SER A 45 9.05 5.42 3.35
C SER A 45 8.28 4.28 2.67
N TYR A 46 8.80 3.81 1.53
CA TYR A 46 8.22 2.76 0.65
C TYR A 46 7.22 3.21 -0.43
N SER A 47 7.22 4.48 -0.84
CA SER A 47 6.35 5.00 -1.92
C SER A 47 6.60 4.41 -3.32
N ASN A 48 7.72 3.72 -3.52
CA ASN A 48 8.03 3.04 -4.77
C ASN A 48 7.28 1.72 -4.87
N LEU A 49 6.31 1.65 -5.79
CA LEU A 49 5.69 0.40 -6.22
C LEU A 49 6.72 -0.39 -7.04
N ILE A 50 7.17 -1.51 -6.51
CA ILE A 50 8.12 -2.41 -7.17
C ILE A 50 7.46 -3.77 -7.35
N GLU A 51 7.39 -4.25 -8.59
CA GLU A 51 6.85 -5.56 -8.93
C GLU A 51 7.98 -6.49 -9.39
N LEU A 52 8.15 -7.62 -8.70
CA LEU A 52 9.13 -8.65 -9.06
C LEU A 52 8.38 -9.91 -9.48
N THR A 53 8.64 -10.43 -10.68
CA THR A 53 8.05 -11.70 -11.15
C THR A 53 9.11 -12.79 -11.07
N MET A 54 8.78 -13.86 -10.35
CA MET A 54 9.69 -14.96 -10.05
C MET A 54 9.11 -16.29 -10.54
N MET A 55 9.98 -17.21 -10.94
CA MET A 55 9.55 -18.57 -11.24
C MET A 55 9.13 -19.27 -9.94
N ASN A 56 8.08 -20.08 -10.01
CA ASN A 56 7.67 -20.88 -8.85
C ASN A 56 8.72 -21.95 -8.55
N GLY A 57 9.09 -22.12 -7.27
CA GLY A 57 10.12 -23.08 -6.86
C GLY A 57 11.54 -22.70 -7.29
N ASP A 58 11.79 -21.43 -7.58
CA ASP A 58 13.15 -20.92 -7.77
C ASP A 58 14.02 -21.18 -6.53
N ALA A 59 15.27 -21.60 -6.74
CA ALA A 59 16.16 -22.03 -5.66
C ALA A 59 16.78 -20.85 -4.88
N LEU A 60 16.80 -19.66 -5.46
CA LEU A 60 17.44 -18.48 -4.87
C LEU A 60 16.45 -17.70 -4.00
N VAL A 61 15.19 -17.61 -4.45
CA VAL A 61 14.14 -16.93 -3.70
C VAL A 61 12.87 -17.73 -3.81
N LYS A 62 12.27 -18.03 -2.66
CA LYS A 62 11.00 -18.74 -2.56
C LYS A 62 9.87 -17.75 -2.31
N PRO A 63 9.24 -17.21 -3.37
CA PRO A 63 8.22 -16.16 -3.22
C PRO A 63 6.98 -16.62 -2.43
N GLU A 64 6.74 -17.93 -2.34
CA GLU A 64 5.70 -18.54 -1.52
C GLU A 64 5.97 -18.49 -0.01
N GLU A 65 7.24 -18.45 0.42
CA GLU A 65 7.65 -18.45 1.83
C GLU A 65 7.78 -17.03 2.42
N LEU A 66 7.77 -15.99 1.57
CA LEU A 66 7.84 -14.59 2.04
C LEU A 66 6.53 -14.13 2.69
N GLU A 67 6.67 -13.38 3.78
CA GLU A 67 5.55 -12.89 4.59
C GLU A 67 5.14 -11.47 4.19
N PHE A 68 3.83 -11.20 4.19
CA PHE A 68 3.35 -9.83 4.03
C PHE A 68 3.84 -8.95 5.20
N GLY A 69 4.27 -7.73 4.88
CA GLY A 69 4.91 -6.82 5.84
C GLY A 69 6.42 -7.05 5.99
N GLN A 70 7.00 -8.04 5.31
CA GLN A 70 8.46 -8.23 5.32
C GLN A 70 9.16 -7.09 4.57
N VAL A 71 10.10 -6.43 5.24
CA VAL A 71 10.98 -5.43 4.63
C VAL A 71 12.06 -6.13 3.83
N ALA A 72 12.31 -5.67 2.62
CA ALA A 72 13.34 -6.17 1.73
C ALA A 72 14.12 -5.02 1.10
N ASP A 73 15.43 -5.22 0.91
CA ASP A 73 16.27 -4.33 0.11
C ASP A 73 16.30 -4.89 -1.33
N ILE A 74 15.70 -4.16 -2.27
CA ILE A 74 15.61 -4.55 -3.68
C ILE A 74 16.74 -3.87 -4.42
N ILE A 75 17.56 -4.65 -5.13
CA ILE A 75 18.72 -4.13 -5.86
C ILE A 75 18.40 -4.10 -7.35
N SER A 76 18.46 -2.92 -7.99
CA SER A 76 18.37 -2.75 -9.45
C SER A 76 19.46 -1.79 -9.89
N ASP A 77 20.19 -2.17 -10.94
CA ASP A 77 21.21 -1.30 -11.59
C ASP A 77 22.28 -0.73 -10.62
N GLY A 78 22.58 -1.46 -9.55
CA GLY A 78 23.54 -1.05 -8.51
C GLY A 78 22.95 -0.12 -7.44
N GLU A 79 21.69 0.28 -7.55
CA GLU A 79 20.97 1.03 -6.52
C GLU A 79 20.15 0.09 -5.62
N SER A 80 20.05 0.43 -4.34
CA SER A 80 19.29 -0.32 -3.34
C SER A 80 18.04 0.46 -2.93
N TYR A 81 16.89 -0.18 -3.10
CA TYR A 81 15.58 0.34 -2.73
C TYR A 81 15.02 -0.47 -1.58
N ARG A 82 15.00 0.12 -0.38
CA ARG A 82 14.31 -0.50 0.75
C ARG A 82 12.80 -0.39 0.54
N SER A 83 12.10 -1.51 0.58
CA SER A 83 10.65 -1.59 0.40
C SER A 83 10.03 -2.69 1.27
N ILE A 84 8.72 -2.83 1.24
CA ILE A 84 7.96 -3.77 2.08
C ILE A 84 7.01 -4.60 1.22
N LEU A 85 6.98 -5.92 1.42
CA LEU A 85 6.11 -6.83 0.67
C LEU A 85 4.65 -6.61 1.07
N THR A 86 3.81 -6.19 0.14
CA THR A 86 2.40 -5.87 0.40
C THR A 86 1.41 -6.64 -0.47
N GLY A 87 1.87 -7.28 -1.54
CA GLY A 87 1.03 -8.08 -2.41
C GLY A 87 1.75 -9.29 -3.01
N ARG A 88 0.98 -10.32 -3.35
CA ARG A 88 1.46 -11.51 -4.04
C ARG A 88 0.38 -12.05 -4.97
N GLU A 89 0.70 -12.17 -6.25
CA GLU A 89 -0.16 -12.79 -7.27
C GLU A 89 0.41 -14.16 -7.63
N ARG A 90 -0.38 -15.22 -7.47
CA ARG A 90 0.03 -16.58 -7.81
C ARG A 90 -0.53 -16.97 -9.18
N GLY A 91 0.34 -17.43 -10.07
CA GLY A 91 -0.02 -17.99 -11.37
C GLY A 91 1.03 -18.99 -11.84
N LYS A 92 1.29 -19.03 -13.16
CA LYS A 92 2.41 -19.81 -13.72
C LYS A 92 3.77 -19.40 -13.11
N ASN A 93 3.90 -18.10 -12.82
CA ASN A 93 4.96 -17.49 -12.04
C ASN A 93 4.31 -16.76 -10.86
N THR A 94 5.09 -16.46 -9.83
CA THR A 94 4.62 -15.67 -8.68
C THR A 94 5.13 -14.25 -8.83
N LYS A 95 4.21 -13.28 -8.77
CA LYS A 95 4.55 -11.87 -8.71
C LYS A 95 4.50 -11.40 -7.26
N LEU A 96 5.55 -10.75 -6.80
CA LEU A 96 5.64 -10.05 -5.53
C LEU A 96 5.49 -8.55 -5.76
N VAL A 97 4.69 -7.90 -4.94
CA VAL A 97 4.43 -6.46 -5.00
C VAL A 97 4.96 -5.82 -3.73
N PHE A 98 5.92 -4.93 -3.87
CA PHE A 98 6.54 -4.18 -2.79
C PHE A 98 6.17 -2.70 -2.85
N GLY A 99 6.00 -2.08 -1.70
CA GLY A 99 5.72 -0.66 -1.55
C GLY A 99 4.55 -0.40 -0.59
N THR A 100 4.25 0.86 -0.31
CA THR A 100 3.10 1.27 0.50
C THR A 100 1.80 0.94 -0.24
N VAL A 101 0.92 0.19 0.42
CA VAL A 101 -0.47 -0.01 -0.04
C VAL A 101 -1.09 1.37 -0.26
N ARG A 102 -1.53 1.65 -1.50
CA ARG A 102 -2.20 2.90 -1.86
C ARG A 102 -3.39 3.15 -0.96
N LEU A 103 -3.53 4.39 -0.51
CA LEU A 103 -4.81 4.95 -0.13
C LEU A 103 -5.70 4.95 -1.38
N ASP A 104 -6.52 3.92 -1.52
CA ASP A 104 -7.74 4.04 -2.29
C ASP A 104 -8.63 5.05 -1.56
N LEU A 105 -8.42 6.33 -1.82
CA LEU A 105 -9.29 7.44 -1.41
C LEU A 105 -10.71 7.32 -1.99
N THR A 106 -10.98 6.27 -2.76
CA THR A 106 -12.26 6.01 -3.44
C THR A 106 -12.68 4.53 -3.40
N LYS A 107 -12.50 3.81 -2.27
CA LYS A 107 -13.32 2.59 -2.09
C LYS A 107 -14.75 2.97 -1.72
N ILE A 108 -15.61 3.08 -2.74
CA ILE A 108 -17.06 3.05 -2.55
C ILE A 108 -17.41 1.67 -1.99
N LEU A 109 -17.64 1.61 -0.68
CA LEU A 109 -18.20 0.44 -0.02
C LEU A 109 -19.64 0.29 -0.50
N ARG A 110 -19.85 -0.51 -1.55
CA ARG A 110 -21.20 -0.91 -1.96
C ARG A 110 -21.73 -1.89 -0.92
N ARG A 111 -22.67 -1.43 -0.10
CA ARG A 111 -23.53 -2.29 0.71
C ARG A 111 -24.40 -3.11 -0.23
N GLN A 112 -24.29 -4.43 -0.22
CA GLN A 112 -25.34 -5.27 -0.77
C GLN A 112 -26.56 -5.11 0.12
N GLU A 113 -27.61 -4.48 -0.41
CA GLU A 113 -28.95 -4.57 0.15
C GLU A 113 -29.42 -6.00 -0.10
N ASN A 114 -29.38 -6.84 0.94
CA ASN A 114 -30.14 -8.08 0.93
C ASN A 114 -31.61 -7.68 1.02
N GLY A 115 -32.35 -7.91 -0.07
CA GLY A 115 -33.80 -7.76 -0.13
C GLY A 115 -34.55 -8.77 0.72
#